data_AF-A0A838K207-F1
#
_entry.id   AF-A0A838K207-F1
#
_cell.length_a   1.000
_cell.length_b   1.000
_cell.length_c   1.000
_cell.angle_alpha   90.00
_cell.angle_beta   90.00
_cell.angle_gamma   90.00
#
_symmetry.space_group_name_H-M   'P 1'
#
loop_
_entity.id
_entity.type
_entity.pdbx_description
1 polymer ?
#
loop_
_entity_poly.entity_id
_entity_poly.type
_entity_poly.pdbx_seq_one_letter_code
_entity_poly.pdbx_strand_id
1 'polypeptide(L)'
;MTDTLTLEQRTLVHNAAVRLHEEFAGVFNEETVEGILADSLQRQLATARVTAFVPLFAERWARERLRASAKSEGLRVTDNLTVLFLCVHNAGRSQMAAGWLRHLAGDR
;
A
#
# COMPACT_ATOMS: atom_id res chain seq x y z
N MET A 1 15.05 -8.40 4.04
CA MET A 1 13.64 -8.73 4.36
C MET A 1 12.96 -9.65 3.34
N THR A 2 13.57 -9.95 2.18
CA THR A 2 12.98 -10.81 1.13
C THR A 2 13.33 -12.30 1.25
N ASP A 3 14.24 -12.69 2.15
CA ASP A 3 14.74 -14.07 2.29
C ASP A 3 13.69 -15.11 2.70
N THR A 4 12.53 -14.67 3.19
CA THR A 4 11.41 -15.55 3.57
C THR A 4 10.40 -15.78 2.45
N LEU A 5 10.57 -15.13 1.29
CA LEU A 5 9.67 -15.26 0.15
C LEU A 5 10.12 -16.41 -0.77
N THR A 6 9.15 -17.18 -1.25
CA THR A 6 9.38 -18.15 -2.32
C THR A 6 9.87 -17.46 -3.60
N LEU A 7 10.52 -18.20 -4.50
CA LEU A 7 11.01 -17.65 -5.77
C LEU A 7 9.89 -16.99 -6.59
N GLU A 8 8.72 -17.63 -6.67
CA GLU A 8 7.55 -17.09 -7.35
C GLU A 8 7.10 -15.75 -6.73
N GLN A 9 7.01 -15.69 -5.40
CA GLN A 9 6.66 -14.46 -4.68
C GLN A 9 7.68 -13.35 -4.92
N ARG A 10 8.98 -13.68 -4.96
CA ARG A 10 10.04 -12.71 -5.27
C ARG A 10 9.89 -12.15 -6.68
N THR A 11 9.59 -12.99 -7.67
CA THR A 11 9.33 -12.52 -9.04
C THR A 11 8.09 -11.63 -9.10
N LEU A 12 7.01 -11.99 -8.40
CA LEU A 12 5.80 -11.17 -8.32
C LEU A 12 6.07 -9.80 -7.68
N VAL A 13 6.80 -9.78 -6.55
CA VAL A 13 7.21 -8.55 -5.86
C VAL A 13 8.06 -7.68 -6.79
N HIS A 14 9.09 -8.25 -7.41
CA HIS A 14 9.97 -7.49 -8.30
C HIS A 14 9.20 -6.84 -9.45
N ASN A 15 8.38 -7.61 -10.17
CA ASN A 15 7.60 -7.07 -11.30
C ASN A 15 6.60 -5.97 -10.87
N ALA A 16 5.99 -6.09 -9.69
CA ALA A 16 5.10 -5.07 -9.16
C ALA A 16 5.88 -3.86 -8.61
N ALA A 17 7.07 -4.06 -8.06
CA ALA A 17 7.95 -3.01 -7.59
C ALA A 17 8.43 -2.13 -8.75
N VAL A 18 8.79 -2.72 -9.89
CA VAL A 18 9.15 -1.97 -11.11
C VAL A 18 7.99 -1.05 -11.54
N ARG A 19 6.77 -1.58 -11.66
CA ARG A 19 5.58 -0.77 -12.02
C ARG A 19 5.30 0.35 -11.01
N LEU A 20 5.41 0.06 -9.71
CA LEU A 20 5.23 1.07 -8.68
C LEU A 20 6.36 2.09 -8.69
N HIS A 21 7.60 1.68 -8.96
CA HIS A 21 8.72 2.60 -9.05
C HIS A 21 8.51 3.61 -10.18
N GLU A 22 7.99 3.18 -11.33
CA GLU A 22 7.60 4.10 -12.41
C GLU A 22 6.53 5.11 -11.96
N GLU A 23 5.49 4.68 -11.22
CA GLU A 23 4.45 5.58 -10.66
C GLU A 23 5.00 6.59 -9.63
N PHE A 24 6.10 6.25 -8.97
CA PHE A 24 6.74 7.06 -7.93
C PHE A 24 8.14 7.56 -8.32
N ALA A 25 8.43 7.63 -9.62
CA ALA A 25 9.70 8.10 -10.14
C ALA A 25 10.04 9.49 -9.60
N GLY A 26 11.29 9.65 -9.14
CA GLY A 26 11.77 10.90 -8.52
C GLY A 26 11.32 11.13 -7.07
N VAL A 27 10.50 10.25 -6.50
CA VAL A 27 10.07 10.33 -5.08
C VAL A 27 10.76 9.27 -4.24
N PHE A 28 10.75 8.01 -4.71
CA PHE A 28 11.40 6.89 -4.03
C PHE A 28 12.31 6.14 -4.99
N ASN A 29 13.40 5.58 -4.46
CA ASN A 29 14.23 4.63 -5.21
C ASN A 29 13.55 3.25 -5.29
N GLU A 30 14.01 2.42 -6.22
CA GLU A 30 13.44 1.08 -6.45
C GLU A 30 13.53 0.19 -5.20
N GLU A 31 14.65 0.25 -4.46
CA GLU A 31 14.87 -0.55 -3.25
C GLU A 31 13.82 -0.24 -2.16
N THR A 32 13.46 1.03 -1.98
CA THR A 32 12.44 1.44 -1.00
C THR A 32 11.07 0.91 -1.40
N VAL A 33 10.72 1.01 -2.69
CA VAL A 33 9.45 0.51 -3.23
C VAL A 33 9.37 -1.01 -3.07
N GLU A 34 10.43 -1.73 -3.43
CA GLU A 34 10.51 -3.18 -3.29
C GLU A 34 10.43 -3.61 -1.81
N GLY A 35 11.12 -2.91 -0.91
CA GLY A 35 11.05 -3.16 0.52
C GLY A 35 9.65 -2.99 1.10
N ILE A 36 8.94 -1.90 0.74
CA ILE A 36 7.56 -1.66 1.17
C ILE A 36 6.60 -2.71 0.60
N LEU A 37 6.80 -3.14 -0.64
CA LEU A 37 5.96 -4.13 -1.28
C LEU A 37 6.15 -5.52 -0.68
N ALA A 38 7.40 -5.95 -0.48
CA ALA A 38 7.73 -7.22 0.17
C ALA A 38 7.14 -7.31 1.58
N ASP A 39 7.27 -6.23 2.36
CA ASP A 39 6.69 -6.13 3.70
C ASP A 39 5.14 -6.15 3.67
N SER A 40 4.52 -5.47 2.69
CA SER A 40 3.06 -5.50 2.51
C SER A 40 2.55 -6.91 2.19
N LEU A 41 3.25 -7.62 1.32
CA LEU A 41 2.94 -9.00 0.95
C LEU A 41 3.06 -9.94 2.15
N GLN A 42 4.16 -9.86 2.89
CA GLN A 42 4.41 -10.71 4.05
C GLN A 42 3.33 -10.55 5.13
N ARG A 43 2.93 -9.31 5.45
CA ARG A 43 1.88 -9.03 6.44
C ARG A 43 0.52 -9.61 6.04
N GLN A 44 0.18 -9.58 4.75
CA GLN A 44 -1.08 -10.12 4.27
C GLN A 44 -1.06 -11.64 4.24
N LEU A 45 0.02 -12.25 3.76
CA LEU A 45 0.18 -13.71 3.77
C LEU A 45 0.10 -14.30 5.17
N ALA A 46 0.58 -13.58 6.19
CA ALA A 46 0.53 -14.05 7.58
C ALA A 46 -0.89 -14.28 8.13
N THR A 47 -1.92 -13.67 7.53
CA THR A 47 -3.30 -13.76 8.03
C THR A 47 -4.31 -14.22 6.97
N ALA A 48 -3.92 -14.29 5.69
CA ALA A 48 -4.82 -14.60 4.59
C ALA A 48 -5.21 -16.09 4.56
N ARG A 49 -6.52 -16.36 4.57
CA ARG A 49 -7.06 -17.70 4.30
C ARG A 49 -7.02 -18.09 2.82
N VAL A 50 -7.11 -17.10 1.93
CA VAL A 50 -7.08 -17.28 0.47
C VAL A 50 -5.92 -16.48 -0.10
N THR A 51 -4.92 -17.18 -0.64
CA THR A 51 -3.66 -16.57 -1.09
C THR A 51 -3.67 -16.11 -2.54
N ALA A 52 -4.59 -16.63 -3.37
CA ALA A 52 -4.64 -16.36 -4.81
C ALA A 52 -4.68 -14.86 -5.17
N PHE A 53 -5.35 -14.05 -4.34
CA PHE A 53 -5.49 -12.61 -4.58
C PHE A 53 -4.55 -11.74 -3.73
N VAL A 54 -3.76 -12.36 -2.85
CA VAL A 54 -2.88 -11.62 -1.93
C VAL A 54 -1.88 -10.73 -2.66
N PRO A 55 -1.24 -11.15 -3.79
CA PRO A 55 -0.35 -10.26 -4.54
C PRO A 55 -1.02 -8.97 -5.01
N LEU A 56 -2.28 -9.04 -5.47
CA LEU A 56 -3.04 -7.86 -5.91
C LEU A 56 -3.31 -6.90 -4.75
N PHE A 57 -3.69 -7.44 -3.59
CA PHE A 57 -3.90 -6.64 -2.39
C PHE A 57 -2.60 -6.08 -1.83
N ALA A 58 -1.47 -6.78 -1.99
CA ALA A 58 -0.15 -6.32 -1.56
C ALA A 58 0.29 -5.10 -2.37
N GLU A 59 0.16 -5.16 -3.69
CA GLU A 59 0.48 -4.02 -4.55
C GLU A 59 -0.42 -2.82 -4.23
N ARG A 60 -1.74 -3.03 -4.11
CA ARG A 60 -2.67 -1.96 -3.76
C ARG A 60 -2.32 -1.32 -2.42
N TRP A 61 -2.00 -2.13 -1.40
CA TRP A 61 -1.65 -1.63 -0.08
C TRP A 61 -0.30 -0.91 -0.07
N ALA A 62 0.70 -1.43 -0.78
CA ALA A 62 1.99 -0.78 -0.95
C ALA A 62 1.84 0.59 -1.61
N ARG A 63 1.00 0.71 -2.65
CA ARG A 63 0.67 1.99 -3.29
C ARG A 63 0.10 3.00 -2.30
N GLU A 64 -0.89 2.61 -1.50
CA GLU A 64 -1.48 3.49 -0.48
C GLU A 64 -0.44 3.94 0.57
N ARG A 65 0.45 3.05 0.99
CA ARG A 65 1.55 3.38 1.92
C ARG A 65 2.55 4.35 1.32
N LEU A 66 2.96 4.14 0.06
CA LEU A 66 3.88 5.03 -0.65
C LEU A 66 3.27 6.43 -0.81
N ARG A 67 1.97 6.53 -1.15
CA ARG A 67 1.24 7.82 -1.19
C ARG A 67 1.24 8.51 0.16
N ALA A 68 0.92 7.77 1.22
CA ALA A 68 0.91 8.30 2.58
C ALA A 68 2.29 8.79 3.03
N SER A 69 3.35 8.00 2.80
CA SER A 69 4.74 8.35 3.17
C SER A 69 5.21 9.58 2.41
N ALA A 70 4.98 9.63 1.09
CA ALA A 70 5.37 10.77 0.26
C ALA A 70 4.71 12.07 0.75
N LYS A 71 3.44 12.00 1.17
CA LYS A 71 2.73 13.16 1.71
C LYS A 71 3.24 13.55 3.11
N SER A 72 3.48 12.59 4.01
CA SER A 72 3.99 12.89 5.36
C SER A 72 5.41 13.45 5.36
N GLU A 73 6.25 13.03 4.40
CA GLU A 73 7.62 13.51 4.26
C GLU A 73 7.72 14.81 3.44
N GLY A 74 6.58 15.35 2.98
CA GLY A 74 6.55 16.57 2.16
C GLY A 74 7.12 16.38 0.75
N LEU A 75 7.35 15.15 0.31
CA LEU A 75 7.88 14.81 -1.01
C LEU A 75 6.82 14.96 -2.12
N ARG A 76 5.52 15.02 -1.74
CA ARG A 76 4.41 15.34 -2.63
C ARG A 76 3.49 16.36 -1.97
N VAL A 77 3.38 17.53 -2.59
CA VAL A 77 2.43 18.57 -2.18
C VAL A 77 1.07 18.26 -2.80
N THR A 78 0.06 18.15 -1.95
CA THR A 78 -1.35 18.03 -2.37
C THR A 78 -2.15 19.12 -1.66
N ASP A 79 -3.15 19.66 -2.33
CA ASP A 79 -4.10 20.63 -1.78
C ASP A 79 -5.22 19.99 -0.93
N ASN A 80 -5.41 18.66 -1.03
CA ASN A 80 -6.43 17.94 -0.27
C ASN A 80 -6.03 17.64 1.20
N LEU A 81 -7.04 17.47 2.06
CA LEU A 81 -6.87 17.06 3.45
C LEU A 81 -6.62 15.55 3.56
N THR A 82 -5.69 15.14 4.43
CA THR A 82 -5.51 13.72 4.78
C THR A 82 -6.21 13.40 6.09
N VAL A 83 -7.00 12.33 6.08
CA VAL A 83 -7.69 11.82 7.28
C VAL A 83 -7.37 10.32 7.46
N LEU A 84 -7.00 9.91 8.67
CA LEU A 84 -6.75 8.51 9.03
C LEU A 84 -7.80 8.01 10.03
N PHE A 85 -8.54 6.97 9.65
CA PHE A 85 -9.50 6.29 10.52
C PHE A 85 -8.92 4.99 11.07
N LEU A 86 -8.94 4.80 12.39
CA LEU A 86 -8.42 3.63 13.07
C LEU A 86 -9.53 2.83 13.77
N CYS A 87 -9.50 1.51 13.63
CA CYS A 87 -10.28 0.59 14.45
C CYS A 87 -9.56 -0.75 14.58
N VAL A 88 -10.01 -1.61 15.51
CA VAL A 88 -9.30 -2.85 15.88
C VAL A 88 -9.10 -3.81 14.69
N HIS A 89 -10.16 -4.08 13.92
CA HIS A 89 -10.14 -5.12 12.87
C HIS A 89 -10.01 -4.57 11.45
N ASN A 90 -10.06 -3.24 11.27
CA ASN A 90 -10.13 -2.58 9.97
C ASN A 90 -11.23 -3.11 9.02
N ALA A 91 -12.34 -3.63 9.57
CA ALA A 91 -13.43 -4.26 8.82
C ALA A 91 -14.83 -3.70 9.17
N GLY A 92 -14.89 -2.62 9.95
CA GLY A 92 -16.14 -2.03 10.46
C GLY A 92 -16.09 -0.52 10.52
N ARG A 93 -16.02 0.06 11.72
CA ARG A 93 -16.12 1.53 11.93
C ARG A 93 -15.14 2.35 11.07
N SER A 94 -13.88 1.94 10.95
CA SER A 94 -12.91 2.69 10.13
C SER A 94 -13.27 2.66 8.65
N GLN A 95 -13.77 1.53 8.14
CA GLN A 95 -14.20 1.38 6.75
C GLN A 95 -15.48 2.18 6.48
N MET A 96 -16.44 2.15 7.40
CA MET A 96 -17.66 2.97 7.32
C MET A 96 -17.33 4.46 7.32
N ALA A 97 -16.48 4.92 8.25
CA ALA A 97 -16.09 6.32 8.34
C ALA A 97 -15.33 6.78 7.08
N ALA A 98 -14.40 5.97 6.57
CA ALA A 98 -13.70 6.26 5.33
C ALA A 98 -14.65 6.30 4.11
N GLY A 99 -15.63 5.39 4.05
CA GLY A 99 -16.67 5.40 3.01
C GLY A 99 -17.54 6.65 3.07
N TRP A 100 -18.03 7.01 4.27
CA TRP A 100 -18.82 8.21 4.47
C TRP A 100 -18.05 9.48 4.15
N LEU A 101 -16.79 9.60 4.57
CA LEU A 101 -15.97 10.76 4.24
C LEU A 101 -15.83 10.92 2.73
N ARG A 102 -15.51 9.85 1.99
CA ARG A 102 -15.41 9.88 0.52
C ARG A 102 -16.73 10.28 -0.13
N HIS A 103 -17.85 9.76 0.38
CA HIS A 103 -19.18 10.10 -0.15
C HIS A 103 -19.55 11.57 0.10
N LEU A 104 -19.26 12.10 1.29
CA LEU A 104 -19.65 13.44 1.70
C LEU A 104 -18.70 14.54 1.22
N ALA A 105 -17.39 14.25 1.15
CA ALA A 105 -16.37 15.20 0.71
C ALA A 105 -16.28 15.31 -0.82
N GLY A 106 -16.64 14.24 -1.54
CA GLY A 106 -16.45 14.12 -2.98
C GLY A 106 -14.96 14.07 -3.33
N ASP A 107 -14.57 14.78 -4.39
CA ASP A 107 -13.19 14.88 -4.86
C ASP A 107 -12.36 15.96 -4.15
N ARG A 108 -12.76 16.37 -2.94
CA ARG A 108 -12.14 17.47 -2.17
C ARG A 108 -11.44 16.98 -0.91
#